data_AF-A0A7C1EE91-F1
#
_entry.id   AF-A0A7C1EE91-F1
#
_cell.length_a   1.000
_cell.length_b   1.000
_cell.length_c   1.000
_cell.angle_alpha   90.00
_cell.angle_beta   90.00
_cell.angle_gamma   90.00
#
_symmetry.space_group_name_H-M   'P 1'
#
loop_
_entity.id
_entity.type
_entity.pdbx_description
1 polymer ?
#
loop_
_entity_poly.entity_id
_entity_poly.type
_entity_poly.pdbx_seq_one_letter_code
_entity_poly.pdbx_strand_id
1 'polypeptide(L)'
;MIADLLAPYLHIPVGEFERLISLSPEEIYQDPTYQHLVAQLDQKVLSDTLPQARDVYEVGLPAIKDKFGWSGTVMSGYTLCNWVIGFLRYPEKMKDMLPRHERVASLQVADALPELASLLDALPEGREEWQRALIVFSLPLLAKS
;
A
#
# COMPACT_ATOMS: atom_id res chain seq x y z
N MET A 1 6.71 -1.98 -16.66
CA MET A 1 5.87 -2.98 -15.96
C MET A 1 5.57 -2.46 -14.56
N ILE A 2 4.57 -2.97 -13.84
CA ILE A 2 4.22 -2.43 -12.50
C ILE A 2 5.41 -2.49 -11.53
N ALA A 3 6.26 -3.51 -11.66
CA ALA A 3 7.48 -3.65 -10.86
C ALA A 3 8.48 -2.48 -11.08
N ASP A 4 8.65 -2.00 -12.32
CA ASP A 4 9.51 -0.84 -12.61
C ASP A 4 9.00 0.45 -11.94
N LEU A 5 7.69 0.57 -11.76
CA LEU A 5 7.06 1.73 -11.13
C LEU A 5 7.11 1.66 -9.61
N LEU A 6 6.95 0.45 -9.04
CA LEU A 6 6.75 0.27 -7.61
C LEU A 6 7.99 -0.15 -6.82
N ALA A 7 8.91 -0.91 -7.43
CA ALA A 7 10.15 -1.33 -6.79
C ALA A 7 11.01 -0.14 -6.29
N PRO A 8 11.10 1.00 -7.02
CA PRO A 8 11.84 2.16 -6.53
C PRO A 8 11.35 2.69 -5.20
N TYR A 9 10.05 2.69 -4.92
CA TYR A 9 9.53 3.12 -3.61
C TYR A 9 10.07 2.24 -2.48
N LEU A 10 10.27 0.94 -2.73
CA LEU A 10 10.74 0.00 -1.71
C LEU A 10 12.26 -0.07 -1.58
N HIS A 11 13.01 0.61 -2.46
CA HIS A 11 14.47 0.53 -2.55
C HIS A 11 14.99 -0.91 -2.75
N ILE A 12 14.25 -1.74 -3.49
CA ILE A 12 14.65 -3.11 -3.85
C ILE A 12 14.86 -3.26 -5.36
N PRO A 13 15.64 -4.24 -5.82
CA PRO A 13 15.75 -4.55 -7.24
C PRO A 13 14.40 -4.94 -7.85
N VAL A 14 14.16 -4.57 -9.11
CA VAL A 14 12.91 -4.93 -9.85
C VAL A 14 12.65 -6.43 -9.81
N GLY A 15 13.67 -7.27 -10.01
CA GLY A 15 13.52 -8.73 -9.95
C GLY A 15 13.12 -9.26 -8.57
N GLU A 16 13.47 -8.57 -7.48
CA GLU A 16 13.04 -8.95 -6.13
C GLU A 16 11.57 -8.57 -5.91
N PHE A 17 11.13 -7.44 -6.45
CA PHE A 17 9.71 -7.07 -6.47
C PHE A 17 8.89 -8.09 -7.26
N GLU A 18 9.35 -8.45 -8.45
CA GLU A 18 8.70 -9.47 -9.31
C GLU A 18 8.61 -10.83 -8.62
N ARG A 19 9.68 -11.23 -7.92
CA ARG A 19 9.70 -12.44 -7.09
C ARG A 19 8.60 -12.37 -6.03
N LEU A 20 8.51 -11.28 -5.27
CA LEU A 20 7.52 -11.12 -4.21
C LEU A 20 6.08 -11.22 -4.74
N ILE A 21 5.74 -10.51 -5.82
CA ILE A 21 4.37 -10.54 -6.37
C ILE A 21 4.04 -11.86 -7.11
N SER A 22 5.03 -12.74 -7.32
CA SER A 22 4.82 -14.07 -7.90
C SER A 22 4.45 -15.14 -6.86
N LEU A 23 4.64 -14.84 -5.57
CA LEU A 23 4.26 -15.70 -4.46
C LEU A 23 2.74 -15.63 -4.20
N SER A 24 2.20 -16.57 -3.44
CA SER A 24 0.87 -16.42 -2.87
C SER A 24 0.86 -15.34 -1.78
N PRO A 25 -0.29 -14.72 -1.48
CA PRO A 25 -0.40 -13.79 -0.36
C PRO A 25 0.09 -14.35 0.98
N GLU A 26 -0.19 -15.63 1.27
CA GLU A 26 0.26 -16.31 2.49
C GLU A 26 1.78 -16.51 2.54
N GLU A 27 2.39 -16.78 1.40
CA GLU A 27 3.84 -16.93 1.26
C GLU A 27 4.55 -15.58 1.43
N ILE A 28 3.98 -14.47 0.91
CA ILE A 28 4.53 -13.12 1.10
C ILE A 28 4.64 -12.78 2.59
N TYR A 29 3.63 -13.08 3.41
CA TYR A 29 3.71 -12.78 4.85
C TYR A 29 4.81 -13.55 5.58
N GLN A 30 5.23 -14.69 5.04
CA GLN A 30 6.30 -15.52 5.59
C GLN A 30 7.67 -15.21 4.98
N ASP A 31 7.71 -14.39 3.93
CA ASP A 31 8.93 -14.07 3.20
C ASP A 31 9.85 -13.14 4.02
N PRO A 32 11.14 -13.49 4.19
CA PRO A 32 12.07 -12.66 4.96
C PRO A 32 12.28 -11.27 4.38
N THR A 33 12.29 -11.10 3.04
CA THR A 33 12.42 -9.79 2.41
C THR A 33 11.22 -8.92 2.75
N TYR A 34 10.01 -9.47 2.63
CA TYR A 34 8.79 -8.74 3.01
C TYR A 34 8.80 -8.34 4.49
N GLN A 35 9.12 -9.27 5.39
CA GLN A 35 9.21 -8.97 6.83
C GLN A 35 10.25 -7.90 7.14
N HIS A 36 11.38 -7.92 6.42
CA HIS A 36 12.40 -6.88 6.54
C HIS A 36 11.88 -5.51 6.09
N LEU A 37 11.18 -5.45 4.95
CA LEU A 37 10.57 -4.21 4.45
C LEU A 37 9.58 -3.62 5.48
N VAL A 38 8.74 -4.47 6.08
CA VAL A 38 7.81 -4.03 7.15
C VAL A 38 8.56 -3.51 8.37
N ALA A 39 9.63 -4.19 8.80
CA ALA A 39 10.42 -3.80 9.96
C ALA A 39 11.23 -2.51 9.75
N GLN A 40 11.50 -2.12 8.51
CA GLN A 40 12.20 -0.88 8.17
C GLN A 40 11.29 0.36 8.14
N LEU A 41 9.98 0.20 8.31
CA LEU A 41 9.06 1.33 8.27
C LEU A 41 9.10 2.12 9.59
N ASP A 42 9.21 3.44 9.49
CA ASP A 42 9.24 4.36 10.62
C ASP A 42 7.81 4.66 11.10
N GLN A 43 7.36 3.84 12.05
CA GLN A 43 6.04 3.97 12.65
C GLN A 43 5.84 5.33 13.35
N LYS A 44 6.91 5.98 13.81
CA LYS A 44 6.82 7.28 14.47
C LYS A 44 6.51 8.35 13.43
N VAL A 45 7.25 8.40 12.33
CA VAL A 45 6.98 9.33 11.22
C VAL A 45 5.56 9.16 10.70
N LEU A 46 5.13 7.92 10.47
CA LEU A 46 3.77 7.63 9.99
C LEU A 46 2.69 8.04 10.99
N SER A 47 2.91 7.83 12.29
CA SER A 47 1.96 8.24 13.33
C SER A 47 1.89 9.76 13.48
N ASP A 48 3.03 10.45 13.43
CA ASP A 48 3.13 11.91 13.59
C ASP A 48 2.53 12.65 12.39
N THR A 49 2.63 12.09 11.19
CA THR A 49 2.15 12.68 9.93
C THR A 49 0.79 12.14 9.46
N LEU A 50 0.16 11.29 10.27
CA LEU A 50 -1.13 10.66 9.95
C LEU A 50 -2.25 11.67 9.64
N PRO A 51 -2.44 12.77 10.39
CA PRO A 51 -3.47 13.75 10.05
C PRO A 51 -3.29 14.34 8.65
N GLN A 52 -2.07 14.70 8.28
CA GLN A 52 -1.75 15.32 6.99
C GLN A 52 -1.95 14.33 5.84
N ALA A 53 -1.55 13.06 6.03
CA ALA A 53 -1.76 12.02 5.03
C ALA A 53 -3.25 11.78 4.76
N ARG A 54 -4.08 11.80 5.81
CA ARG A 54 -5.53 11.70 5.66
C ARG A 54 -6.08 12.86 4.84
N ASP A 55 -5.69 14.09 5.14
CA ASP A 55 -6.17 15.28 4.42
C ASP A 55 -5.82 15.22 2.93
N VAL A 56 -4.58 14.81 2.61
CA VAL A 56 -4.13 14.59 1.22
C VAL A 56 -5.01 13.57 0.50
N TYR A 57 -5.29 12.43 1.13
CA TYR A 57 -6.14 11.41 0.53
C TYR A 57 -7.61 11.79 0.46
N GLU A 58 -8.17 12.49 1.46
CA GLU A 58 -9.56 12.96 1.39
C GLU A 58 -9.77 13.91 0.19
N VAL A 59 -8.76 14.72 -0.14
CA VAL A 59 -8.80 15.59 -1.32
C VAL A 59 -8.61 14.81 -2.62
N GLY A 60 -7.64 13.89 -2.67
CA GLY A 60 -7.23 13.22 -3.92
C GLY A 60 -8.03 11.98 -4.30
N LEU A 61 -8.55 11.22 -3.32
CA LEU A 61 -9.24 9.95 -3.57
C LEU A 61 -10.48 10.05 -4.44
N PRO A 62 -11.33 11.10 -4.37
CA PRO A 62 -12.52 11.18 -5.23
C PRO A 62 -12.18 11.03 -6.72
N ALA A 63 -11.13 11.72 -7.20
CA ALA A 63 -10.72 11.64 -8.60
C ALA A 63 -10.22 10.25 -9.00
N ILE A 64 -9.44 9.59 -8.13
CA ILE A 64 -9.00 8.20 -8.33
C ILE A 64 -10.20 7.26 -8.35
N LYS A 65 -11.13 7.40 -7.41
CA LYS A 65 -12.31 6.54 -7.33
C LYS A 65 -13.17 6.66 -8.57
N ASP A 66 -13.36 7.85 -9.11
CA ASP A 66 -14.11 8.05 -10.35
C ASP A 66 -13.39 7.42 -11.55
N LYS A 67 -12.06 7.58 -11.62
CA LYS A 67 -11.24 6.98 -12.70
C LYS A 67 -11.31 5.45 -12.73
N PHE A 68 -11.24 4.80 -11.57
CA PHE A 68 -11.21 3.33 -11.47
C PHE A 68 -12.59 2.71 -11.21
N GLY A 69 -13.67 3.50 -11.19
CA GLY A 69 -15.03 3.01 -10.93
C GLY A 69 -15.24 2.53 -9.49
N TRP A 70 -14.47 3.05 -8.54
CA TRP A 70 -14.51 2.70 -7.12
C TRP A 70 -15.45 3.58 -6.30
N SER A 71 -16.32 4.37 -6.93
CA SER A 71 -17.23 5.29 -6.24
C SER A 71 -18.16 4.60 -5.23
N GLY A 72 -18.42 3.29 -5.39
CA GLY A 72 -19.16 2.46 -4.42
C GLY A 72 -18.37 1.93 -3.22
N THR A 73 -17.06 2.20 -3.15
CA THR A 73 -16.22 1.73 -2.03
C THR A 73 -16.31 2.70 -0.84
N VAL A 74 -16.27 2.14 0.38
CA VAL A 74 -16.20 2.92 1.64
C VAL A 74 -14.81 3.49 1.92
N MET A 75 -13.88 3.36 0.96
CA MET A 75 -12.53 3.87 1.07
C MET A 75 -12.55 5.40 1.06
N SER A 76 -12.12 6.00 2.17
CA SER A 76 -11.82 7.41 2.38
C SER A 76 -10.37 7.57 2.85
N GLY A 77 -9.85 8.79 2.92
CA GLY A 77 -8.50 9.04 3.41
C GLY A 77 -8.32 8.59 4.86
N TYR A 78 -9.33 8.83 5.71
CA TYR A 78 -9.38 8.27 7.06
C TYR A 78 -9.25 6.74 7.07
N THR A 79 -10.06 6.05 6.27
CA THR A 79 -10.09 4.59 6.23
C THR A 79 -8.78 4.00 5.69
N LEU A 80 -8.27 4.51 4.57
CA LEU A 80 -7.04 4.05 3.95
C LEU A 80 -5.83 4.21 4.88
N CYS A 81 -5.63 5.40 5.45
CA CYS A 81 -4.52 5.64 6.36
C CYS A 81 -4.58 4.78 7.62
N ASN A 82 -5.78 4.51 8.13
CA ASN A 82 -5.95 3.62 9.28
C ASN A 82 -5.68 2.15 8.95
N TRP A 83 -5.96 1.70 7.72
CA TRP A 83 -5.54 0.37 7.29
C TRP A 83 -4.03 0.25 7.21
N VAL A 84 -3.35 1.24 6.61
CA VAL A 84 -1.87 1.27 6.55
C VAL A 84 -1.27 1.28 7.96
N ILE A 85 -1.71 2.17 8.86
CA ILE A 85 -1.20 2.22 10.24
C ILE A 85 -1.55 0.96 11.03
N GLY A 86 -2.79 0.47 10.89
CA GLY A 86 -3.26 -0.73 11.56
C GLY A 86 -2.47 -1.97 11.16
N PHE A 87 -2.13 -2.07 9.87
CA PHE A 87 -1.24 -3.09 9.34
C PHE A 87 0.12 -3.08 10.05
N LEU A 88 0.78 -1.92 10.14
CA LEU A 88 2.11 -1.83 10.73
C LEU A 88 2.15 -2.16 12.22
N ARG A 89 1.04 -1.92 12.91
CA ARG A 89 0.92 -2.25 14.34
C ARG A 89 0.66 -3.74 14.58
N TYR A 90 -0.02 -4.41 13.65
CA TYR A 90 -0.45 -5.80 13.80
C TYR A 90 -0.18 -6.62 12.53
N PRO A 91 1.08 -6.73 12.09
CA PRO A 91 1.43 -7.39 10.83
C PRO A 91 1.00 -8.86 10.81
N GLU A 92 0.92 -9.53 11.96
CA GLU A 92 0.47 -10.91 12.10
C GLU A 92 -1.03 -11.11 11.82
N LYS A 93 -1.82 -10.03 11.89
CA LYS A 93 -3.26 -10.02 11.58
C LYS A 93 -3.55 -9.82 10.10
N MET A 94 -2.53 -9.62 9.29
CA MET A 94 -2.71 -9.29 7.86
C MET A 94 -3.31 -10.40 7.03
N LYS A 95 -2.99 -11.66 7.35
CA LYS A 95 -3.63 -12.82 6.71
C LYS A 95 -5.17 -12.79 6.85
N ASP A 96 -5.68 -12.22 7.94
CA ASP A 96 -7.12 -12.15 8.22
C ASP A 96 -7.81 -11.02 7.40
N MET A 97 -7.03 -10.13 6.79
CA MET A 97 -7.51 -9.02 5.97
C MET A 97 -7.60 -9.37 4.48
N LEU A 98 -6.91 -10.41 4.00
CA LEU A 98 -6.94 -10.84 2.61
C LEU A 98 -8.35 -11.17 2.11
N PRO A 99 -9.19 -11.94 2.84
CA PRO A 99 -10.53 -12.29 2.36
C PRO A 99 -11.43 -11.07 2.16
N ARG A 100 -11.13 -9.95 2.84
CA ARG A 100 -11.87 -8.69 2.67
C ARG A 100 -11.54 -7.98 1.37
N HIS A 101 -10.42 -8.32 0.73
CA HIS A 101 -9.93 -7.73 -0.51
C HIS A 101 -10.10 -8.66 -1.73
N GLU A 102 -10.62 -9.87 -1.57
CA GLU A 102 -10.93 -10.83 -2.67
C GLU A 102 -11.81 -10.23 -3.78
N ARG A 103 -12.54 -9.15 -3.49
CA ARG A 103 -13.41 -8.47 -4.45
C ARG A 103 -12.70 -7.41 -5.30
N VAL A 104 -11.46 -7.06 -4.98
CA VAL A 104 -10.68 -6.09 -5.77
C VAL A 104 -9.72 -6.88 -6.65
N ALA A 105 -9.91 -6.79 -7.96
CA ALA A 105 -9.01 -7.46 -8.90
C ALA A 105 -7.58 -6.91 -8.72
N SER A 106 -6.58 -7.78 -8.58
CA SER A 106 -5.17 -7.41 -8.43
C SER A 106 -4.68 -6.45 -9.52
N LEU A 107 -5.23 -6.57 -10.73
CA LEU A 107 -5.00 -5.64 -11.85
C LEU A 107 -5.45 -4.21 -11.55
N GLN A 108 -6.63 -4.02 -10.93
CA GLN A 108 -7.12 -2.68 -10.59
C GLN A 108 -6.30 -2.05 -9.46
N VAL A 109 -5.82 -2.86 -8.52
CA VAL A 109 -4.90 -2.39 -7.47
C VAL A 109 -3.57 -1.96 -8.11
N ALA A 110 -3.00 -2.79 -8.98
CA ALA A 110 -1.76 -2.49 -9.67
C ALA A 110 -1.82 -1.17 -10.45
N ASP A 111 -2.91 -0.91 -11.18
CA ASP A 111 -3.03 0.30 -11.98
C ASP A 111 -3.23 1.57 -11.13
N ALA A 112 -3.95 1.48 -10.01
CA ALA A 112 -4.24 2.63 -9.15
C ALA A 112 -3.12 2.96 -8.15
N LEU A 113 -2.31 1.97 -7.77
CA LEU A 113 -1.33 2.12 -6.69
C LEU A 113 -0.25 3.19 -6.95
N PRO A 114 0.31 3.35 -8.18
CA PRO A 114 1.18 4.47 -8.49
C PRO A 114 0.50 5.84 -8.31
N GLU A 115 -0.78 5.96 -8.68
CA GLU A 115 -1.53 7.20 -8.54
C GLU A 115 -1.84 7.51 -7.07
N LEU A 116 -2.21 6.49 -6.29
CA LEU A 116 -2.38 6.61 -4.84
C LEU A 116 -1.09 7.06 -4.16
N ALA A 117 0.05 6.46 -4.53
CA ALA A 117 1.36 6.87 -4.02
C ALA A 117 1.70 8.31 -4.43
N SER A 118 1.36 8.74 -5.64
CA SER A 118 1.63 10.11 -6.12
C SER A 118 0.81 11.18 -5.41
N LEU A 119 -0.38 10.87 -4.86
CA LEU A 119 -1.13 11.83 -4.05
C LEU A 119 -0.31 12.31 -2.85
N LEU A 120 0.48 11.42 -2.26
CA LEU A 120 1.35 11.72 -1.13
C LEU A 120 2.50 12.67 -1.47
N ASP A 121 2.74 12.99 -2.74
CA ASP A 121 3.72 14.02 -3.12
C ASP A 121 3.37 15.41 -2.56
N ALA A 122 2.10 15.62 -2.21
CA ALA A 122 1.62 16.82 -1.53
C ALA A 122 1.96 16.87 -0.03
N LEU A 123 2.50 15.79 0.57
CA LEU A 123 2.88 15.79 1.96
C LEU A 123 4.13 16.65 2.21
N PRO A 124 4.08 17.59 3.17
CA PRO A 124 5.24 18.39 3.53
C PRO A 124 6.33 17.56 4.24
N GLU A 125 5.92 16.55 5.02
CA GLU A 125 6.79 15.66 5.78
C GLU A 125 6.27 14.23 5.70
N GLY A 126 7.16 13.24 5.79
CA GLY A 126 6.78 11.82 5.80
C GLY A 126 6.36 11.24 4.44
N ARG A 127 6.43 12.01 3.35
CA ARG A 127 6.07 11.56 1.99
C ARG A 127 6.62 10.17 1.64
N GLU A 128 7.95 10.04 1.67
CA GLU A 128 8.65 8.83 1.25
C GLU A 128 8.22 7.63 2.12
N GLU A 129 8.09 7.86 3.42
CA GLU A 129 7.69 6.83 4.36
C GLU A 129 6.25 6.37 4.15
N TRP A 130 5.34 7.30 3.86
CA TRP A 130 3.95 6.97 3.52
C TRP A 130 3.83 6.22 2.19
N GLN A 131 4.62 6.61 1.19
CA GLN A 131 4.65 5.92 -0.10
C GLN A 131 5.17 4.50 0.09
N ARG A 132 6.28 4.32 0.81
CA ARG A 132 6.82 3.01 1.21
C ARG A 132 5.77 2.16 1.93
N ALA A 133 5.16 2.69 2.97
CA ALA A 133 4.17 1.98 3.77
C ALA A 133 2.96 1.54 2.93
N LEU A 134 2.48 2.39 2.03
CA LEU A 134 1.39 2.05 1.12
C LEU A 134 1.76 0.90 0.18
N ILE A 135 2.95 0.94 -0.43
CA ILE A 135 3.39 -0.11 -1.35
C ILE A 135 3.60 -1.42 -0.60
N VAL A 136 4.28 -1.41 0.55
CA VAL A 136 4.49 -2.60 1.39
C VAL A 136 3.15 -3.21 1.81
N PHE A 137 2.21 -2.39 2.30
CA PHE A 137 0.86 -2.83 2.65
C PHE A 137 0.14 -3.53 1.49
N SER A 138 0.39 -3.08 0.27
CA SER A 138 -0.32 -3.54 -0.92
C SER A 138 0.33 -4.74 -1.60
N LEU A 139 1.57 -5.12 -1.25
CA LEU A 139 2.28 -6.25 -1.89
C LEU A 139 1.46 -7.57 -1.90
N PRO A 140 0.84 -8.01 -0.79
CA PRO A 140 -0.02 -9.20 -0.80
C PRO A 140 -1.26 -9.08 -1.69
N LEU A 141 -1.71 -7.86 -1.99
CA LEU A 141 -2.85 -7.60 -2.88
C LEU A 141 -2.45 -7.61 -4.37
N LEU A 142 -1.17 -7.35 -4.64
CA LEU A 142 -0.58 -7.44 -5.98
C LEU A 142 -0.17 -8.86 -6.35
N ALA A 143 -0.07 -9.73 -5.35
CA ALA A 143 0.28 -11.12 -5.52
C ALA A 143 -0.71 -11.83 -6.45
N LYS A 144 -0.22 -12.75 -7.27
CA LYS A 144 -1.10 -13.57 -8.10
C LYS A 144 -1.87 -14.55 -7.22
N SER A 145 -3.20 -14.48 -7.30
CA SER A 145 -4.09 -15.53 -6.81
C SER A 145 -4.25 -16.67 -7.82
#